data_AF-A0A484X4M6-F1
#
_entry.id   AF-A0A484X4M6-F1
#
_cell.length_a   1.000
_cell.length_b   1.000
_cell.length_c   1.000
_cell.angle_alpha   90.00
_cell.angle_beta   90.00
_cell.angle_gamma   90.00
#
_symmetry.space_group_name_H-M   'P 1'
#
loop_
_entity.id
_entity.type
_entity.pdbx_description
1 polymer ?
#
loop_
_entity_poly.entity_id
_entity_poly.type
_entity_poly.pdbx_seq_one_letter_code
_entity_poly.pdbx_strand_id
1 'polypeptide(L)' 'MQWMMLQQEQPEDFVIATGVQYSVRQFVEMAAAQLGIKLRFEGTGVEEKGIVVSVHRA' A
#
# COMPACT_ATOMS: atom_id res chain seq x y z
N MET A 1 -4.72 16.22 -8.32
CA MET A 1 -4.33 17.02 -9.50
C MET A 1 -3.21 17.95 -9.07
N GLN A 2 -1.96 17.52 -9.17
CA GLN A 2 -0.82 18.30 -8.68
C GLN A 2 -0.64 19.61 -9.46
N TRP A 3 -0.99 19.66 -10.75
CA TRP A 3 -0.83 20.84 -11.61
C TRP A 3 -1.62 22.09 -11.19
N MET A 4 -2.62 21.95 -10.31
CA MET A 4 -3.37 23.10 -9.78
C MET A 4 -2.51 24.02 -8.90
N MET A 5 -1.37 23.54 -8.39
CA MET A 5 -0.41 24.36 -7.64
C MET A 5 0.25 25.45 -8.50
N LEU A 6 0.33 25.25 -9.82
CA LEU A 6 0.96 26.20 -10.74
C LEU A 6 0.03 27.35 -11.17
N GLN A 7 -1.25 27.27 -10.80
CA GLN A 7 -2.29 28.23 -11.17
C GLN A 7 -2.59 29.24 -10.04
N GLN A 8 -1.84 29.22 -8.94
CA GLN A 8 -2.03 30.14 -7.82
C GLN A 8 -1.46 31.52 -8.15
N GLU A 9 -2.11 32.58 -7.67
CA GLU A 9 -1.66 33.96 -7.88
C GLU A 9 -0.36 34.28 -7.11
N GLN A 10 -0.15 33.60 -5.98
CA GLN A 10 1.05 33.73 -5.14
C GLN A 10 1.65 32.35 -4.83
N PRO A 11 2.97 32.26 -4.64
CA PRO A 11 3.61 31.00 -4.29
C PRO A 11 3.21 30.56 -2.88
N GLU A 12 2.86 29.29 -2.75
CA GLU A 12 2.45 28.65 -1.49
C GLU A 12 2.99 27.22 -1.40
N ASP A 13 3.11 26.72 -0.17
CA ASP A 13 3.54 25.36 0.13
C ASP A 13 2.33 24.44 0.31
N PHE A 14 2.27 23.32 -0.43
CA PHE A 14 1.16 22.38 -0.38
C PHE A 14 1.60 20.99 0.07
N VAL A 15 0.91 20.44 1.08
CA VAL A 15 1.02 19.01 1.41
C VAL A 15 -0.02 18.23 0.58
N ILE A 16 0.47 17.35 -0.30
CA ILE A 16 -0.40 16.53 -1.14
C ILE A 16 -0.30 15.08 -0.71
N ALA A 17 -1.36 14.59 -0.06
CA ALA A 17 -1.50 13.22 0.39
C ALA A 17 -2.92 12.73 0.14
N THR A 18 -3.11 11.41 0.09
CA THR A 18 -4.45 10.81 0.04
C THR A 18 -5.22 10.97 1.36
N GLY A 19 -4.52 11.32 2.45
CA GLY A 19 -5.08 11.32 3.80
C GLY A 19 -5.36 9.92 4.36
N VAL A 20 -5.05 8.86 3.60
CA VAL A 20 -5.28 7.47 3.99
C VAL A 20 -3.97 6.79 4.31
N GLN A 21 -3.97 6.02 5.40
CA GLN A 21 -2.81 5.26 5.85
C GLN A 21 -3.07 3.76 5.69
N TYR A 22 -2.03 3.02 5.32
CA TYR A 22 -2.04 1.57 5.28
C TYR A 22 -0.82 1.05 6.02
N SER A 23 -1.00 -0.06 6.73
CA SER A 23 0.12 -0.81 7.30
C SER A 23 0.92 -1.49 6.19
N VAL A 24 2.18 -1.80 6.49
CA VAL A 24 3.04 -2.61 5.59
C VAL A 24 2.37 -3.95 5.28
N ARG A 25 1.69 -4.55 6.27
CA ARG A 25 0.90 -5.77 6.11
C ARG A 25 -0.18 -5.64 5.02
N GLN A 26 -0.98 -4.58 5.07
CA GLN A 26 -2.02 -4.34 4.07
C GLN A 26 -1.42 -4.14 2.67
N PHE A 27 -0.29 -3.43 2.56
CA PHE A 27 0.40 -3.27 1.28
C PHE A 27 0.82 -4.62 0.69
N VAL A 28 1.43 -5.49 1.51
CA VAL A 28 1.85 -6.83 1.08
C VAL A 28 0.65 -7.69 0.68
N GLU A 29 -0.43 -7.67 1.46
CA GLU A 29 -1.65 -8.41 1.16
C GLU A 29 -2.30 -7.96 -0.16
N MET A 30 -2.41 -6.64 -0.38
CA MET A 30 -2.95 -6.08 -1.62
C MET A 30 -2.08 -6.41 -2.84
N ALA A 31 -0.77 -6.28 -2.71
CA ALA A 31 0.17 -6.59 -3.79
C ALA A 31 0.13 -8.08 -4.15
N ALA A 32 0.14 -8.97 -3.15
CA ALA A 32 0.04 -10.41 -3.35
C ALA A 32 -1.29 -10.80 -4.02
N ALA A 33 -2.41 -10.21 -3.57
CA ALA A 33 -3.71 -10.45 -4.17
C ALA A 33 -3.75 -10.08 -5.67
N GLN A 34 -3.12 -8.97 -6.06
CA GLN A 34 -3.05 -8.59 -7.49
C GLN A 34 -2.17 -9.49 -8.35
N LEU A 35 -1.31 -10.30 -7.72
CA LEU A 35 -0.52 -11.32 -8.39
C LEU A 35 -1.16 -12.71 -8.32
N GLY A 36 -2.38 -12.81 -7.78
CA GLY A 36 -3.07 -14.08 -7.57
C GLY A 36 -2.45 -14.93 -6.46
N ILE A 37 -1.73 -14.33 -5.51
CA ILE A 37 -1.07 -15.02 -4.41
C ILE A 37 -1.91 -14.88 -3.14
N LYS A 38 -2.34 -16.01 -2.55
CA LYS A 38 -3.01 -16.02 -1.25
C LYS A 38 -1.98 -16.22 -0.14
N LEU A 39 -1.93 -15.28 0.80
CA LEU A 39 -1.05 -15.34 1.96
C LEU A 39 -1.83 -15.72 3.23
N ARG A 40 -1.14 -16.42 4.14
CA ARG A 40 -1.53 -16.63 5.55
C ARG A 40 -0.35 -16.25 6.41
N PHE A 41 -0.61 -15.57 7.52
CA PHE A 41 0.45 -15.18 8.46
C PHE A 41 0.35 -15.99 9.74
N GLU A 42 1.50 -16.42 10.23
CA GLU A 42 1.65 -17.19 11.47
C GLU A 42 2.84 -16.67 12.27
N GLY A 43 2.75 -16.73 13.60
CA GLY A 43 3.73 -16.15 14.51
C GLY A 43 3.40 -14.70 14.87
N THR A 44 4.30 -14.04 15.59
CA THR A 44 4.11 -12.66 16.08
C THR A 44 5.44 -11.92 16.16
N GLY A 45 5.41 -10.60 15.96
CA GLY A 45 6.61 -9.77 16.06
C GLY A 45 7.67 -10.19 15.05
N VAL A 46 8.91 -10.35 15.52
CA VAL A 46 10.04 -10.75 14.66
C VAL A 46 9.93 -12.18 14.13
N GLU A 47 9.14 -13.04 14.78
CA GLU A 47 8.95 -14.44 14.40
C GLU A 47 7.76 -14.64 13.45
N GLU A 48 7.06 -13.56 13.09
CA GLU A 48 5.92 -13.62 12.17
C GLU A 48 6.37 -13.88 10.74
N LYS A 49 5.70 -14.82 10.06
CA LYS A 49 6.01 -15.23 8.69
C LYS A 49 4.77 -15.17 7.81
N GLY A 50 4.91 -14.58 6.62
CA GLY A 50 3.93 -14.67 5.54
C GLY A 50 4.15 -15.94 4.73
N ILE A 51 3.17 -16.83 4.71
CA ILE A 51 3.21 -18.13 4.06
C ILE A 51 2.27 -18.11 2.86
N VAL A 52 2.79 -18.48 1.68
CA VAL A 52 1.98 -18.67 0.48
C VAL A 52 1.11 -19.92 0.65
N VAL A 53 -0.21 -19.72 0.59
CA VAL A 53 -1.20 -20.81 0.68
C VAL A 53 -1.53 -21.35 -0.70
N SER A 54 -1.67 -20.45 -1.69
CA SER A 54 -1.94 -20.83 -3.07
C SER A 54 -1.54 -19.71 -4.02
N VAL A 55 -1.31 -20.09 -5.28
CA VAL A 55 -1.08 -19.17 -6.39
C VAL A 55 -2.09 -19.51 -7.48
N HIS A 56 -2.81 -18.50 -7.96
CA HIS A 56 -3.72 -18.61 -9.10
C HIS A 56 -3.31 -17.60 -10.17
N ARG A 57 -3.84 -17.80 -11.37
CA ARG A 57 -3.62 -16.86 -12.47
C ARG A 57 -4.46 -15.61 -12.18
N ALA A 58 -3.77 -14.48 -11.99
CA ALA A 58 -4.39 -13.16 -11.93
C ALA A 58 -4.98 -12.76 -13.28
#